data_AF-R4LM30-F1
#
_entry.id   AF-R4LM30-F1
#
_cell.length_a   1.000
_cell.length_b   1.000
_cell.length_c   1.000
_cell.angle_alpha   90.00
_cell.angle_beta   90.00
_cell.angle_gamma   90.00
#
_symmetry.space_group_name_H-M   'P 1'
#
loop_
_entity.id
_entity.type
_entity.pdbx_description
1 polymer ?
#
loop_
_entity_poly.entity_id
_entity_poly.type
_entity_poly.pdbx_seq_one_letter_code
_entity_poly.pdbx_strand_id
1 'polypeptide(L)'
;MSFTTDLLGTVEEAVQRLLPSLRGQDTIGGRLTYRDPSGLAGLAAVDGSEQPVPVKVSGATDAREGDRVSLIRTGGYWTVVGVLSMGGMGEASTRGAASGSDTKSDAAYEDLPVVAVTAFRKLHAATAVRVAVQVSMYSTAATTKAMLGVRITGTVATDGSAYDSGDVDVLPTAYLFNAANDHRPVAGAIRHVGMPPGDYSVQIRWKRISGSGTLTVDTNDGFLVEVDEIRRQG
;
A
#
# COMPACT_ATOMS: atom_id res chain seq x y z
N MET A 1 -1.56 36.15 -4.03
CA MET A 1 -2.56 36.65 -5.00
C MET A 1 -3.91 36.12 -4.54
N SER A 2 -4.83 37.01 -4.19
CA SER A 2 -6.24 36.65 -3.93
C SER A 2 -6.93 36.53 -5.29
N PHE A 3 -7.48 35.37 -5.61
CA PHE A 3 -8.37 35.24 -6.75
C PHE A 3 -9.73 35.77 -6.32
N THR A 4 -10.21 36.81 -7.01
CA THR A 4 -11.52 37.41 -6.76
C THR A 4 -12.63 36.37 -7.02
N THR A 5 -13.70 36.47 -6.25
CA THR A 5 -14.95 35.66 -6.32
C THR A 5 -15.52 35.50 -7.73
N ASP A 6 -15.11 36.40 -8.64
CA ASP A 6 -15.43 36.46 -10.06
C ASP A 6 -14.95 35.23 -10.85
N LEU A 7 -13.81 34.62 -10.48
CA LEU A 7 -13.21 33.53 -11.25
C LEU A 7 -13.96 32.19 -11.06
N LEU A 8 -14.49 31.94 -9.86
CA LEU A 8 -15.35 30.78 -9.58
C LEU A 8 -16.70 30.90 -10.28
N GLY A 9 -17.33 32.09 -10.25
CA GLY A 9 -18.57 32.35 -10.99
C GLY A 9 -18.41 32.23 -12.50
N THR A 10 -17.30 32.74 -13.05
CA THR A 10 -16.99 32.63 -14.48
C THR A 10 -16.77 31.17 -14.91
N VAL A 11 -16.18 30.34 -14.04
CA VAL A 11 -15.99 28.90 -14.29
C VAL A 11 -17.33 28.16 -14.26
N GLU A 12 -18.20 28.49 -13.31
CA GLU A 12 -19.51 27.83 -13.16
C GLU A 12 -20.47 28.18 -14.31
N GLU A 13 -20.46 29.44 -14.78
CA GLU A 13 -21.19 29.84 -15.99
C GLU A 13 -20.63 29.21 -17.27
N ALA A 14 -19.30 29.06 -17.38
CA ALA A 14 -18.67 28.38 -18.52
C ALA A 14 -19.03 26.89 -18.56
N VAL A 15 -19.07 26.24 -17.40
CA VAL A 15 -19.51 24.83 -17.27
C VAL A 15 -20.98 24.69 -17.63
N GLN A 16 -21.86 25.56 -17.15
CA GLN A 16 -23.28 25.50 -17.49
C GLN A 16 -23.59 25.80 -18.96
N ARG A 17 -22.80 26.67 -19.62
CA ARG A 17 -22.89 26.90 -21.08
C ARG A 17 -22.47 25.69 -21.91
N LEU A 18 -21.57 24.86 -21.40
CA LEU A 18 -21.05 23.68 -22.10
C LEU A 18 -21.95 22.45 -21.92
N LEU A 19 -22.73 22.34 -20.83
CA LEU A 19 -23.61 21.19 -20.55
C LEU A 19 -24.53 20.75 -21.72
N PRO A 20 -25.14 21.66 -22.51
CA PRO A 20 -25.96 21.25 -23.65
C PRO A 20 -25.14 20.68 -24.83
N SER A 21 -23.88 21.09 -25.01
CA SER A 21 -22.96 20.51 -26.01
C SER A 21 -22.25 19.24 -25.52
N LEU A 22 -22.37 18.90 -24.23
CA LEU A 22 -21.96 17.61 -23.68
C LEU A 22 -22.90 16.45 -24.08
N ARG A 23 -24.10 16.73 -24.63
CA ARG A 23 -25.08 15.69 -25.04
C ARG A 23 -24.66 14.85 -26.27
N GLY A 24 -23.42 14.96 -26.73
CA GLY A 24 -22.81 14.08 -27.71
C GLY A 24 -21.31 13.86 -27.47
N GLN A 25 -20.82 14.09 -26.25
CA GLN A 25 -19.38 14.00 -25.98
C GLN A 25 -18.91 12.56 -25.82
N ASP A 26 -18.00 12.18 -26.72
CA ASP A 26 -17.13 11.01 -26.67
C ASP A 26 -16.42 10.94 -25.32
N THR A 27 -17.10 10.35 -24.33
CA THR A 27 -16.47 9.96 -23.09
C THR A 27 -15.69 8.71 -23.41
N ILE A 28 -14.36 8.79 -23.32
CA ILE A 28 -13.49 7.66 -23.62
C ILE A 28 -12.74 7.24 -22.37
N GLY A 29 -12.55 5.93 -22.25
CA GLY A 29 -11.68 5.36 -21.25
C GLY A 29 -10.21 5.59 -21.63
N GLY A 30 -9.37 5.75 -20.62
CA GLY A 30 -7.93 5.70 -20.79
C GLY A 30 -7.24 5.31 -19.51
N ARG A 31 -5.91 5.37 -19.53
CA ARG A 31 -5.05 5.23 -18.36
C ARG A 31 -4.19 6.48 -18.24
N LEU A 32 -4.17 7.11 -17.08
CA LEU A 32 -3.23 8.21 -16.84
C LEU A 32 -1.82 7.61 -16.76
N THR A 33 -0.92 8.01 -17.65
CA THR A 33 0.46 7.47 -17.71
C THR A 33 1.48 8.41 -17.08
N TYR A 34 1.14 9.70 -16.98
CA TYR A 34 1.95 10.70 -16.33
C TYR A 34 1.05 11.74 -15.67
N ARG A 35 1.39 12.20 -14.46
CA ARG A 35 0.76 13.35 -13.80
C ARG A 35 1.81 14.39 -13.45
N ASP A 36 1.59 15.61 -13.91
CA ASP A 36 2.45 16.74 -13.58
C ASP A 36 2.44 16.98 -12.05
N PRO A 37 3.58 17.35 -11.42
CA PRO A 37 3.65 17.59 -9.98
C PRO A 37 2.70 18.68 -9.45
N SER A 38 2.25 19.62 -10.29
CA SER A 38 1.20 20.59 -9.92
C SER A 38 -0.19 19.96 -9.77
N GLY A 39 -0.37 18.74 -10.30
CA GLY A 39 -1.60 17.96 -10.23
C GLY A 39 -2.69 18.34 -11.23
N LEU A 40 -2.49 19.39 -12.04
CA LEU A 40 -3.49 19.96 -12.95
C LEU A 40 -3.39 19.46 -14.41
N ALA A 41 -2.28 18.80 -14.76
CA ALA A 41 -2.02 18.31 -16.10
C ALA A 41 -1.37 16.92 -16.08
N GLY A 42 -1.36 16.24 -17.22
CA GLY A 42 -0.73 14.93 -17.36
C GLY A 42 -0.74 14.40 -18.80
N LEU A 43 -0.37 13.13 -18.94
CA LEU A 43 -0.54 12.36 -20.17
C LEU A 43 -1.45 11.16 -19.87
N ALA A 44 -2.36 10.86 -20.79
CA ALA A 44 -3.18 9.65 -20.72
C ALA A 44 -3.08 8.83 -22.00
N ALA A 45 -2.87 7.52 -21.86
CA ALA A 45 -3.05 6.57 -22.94
C ALA A 45 -4.55 6.31 -23.11
N VAL A 46 -5.11 6.76 -24.22
CA VAL A 46 -6.51 6.51 -24.58
C VAL A 46 -6.67 5.04 -24.98
N ASP A 47 -7.78 4.40 -24.61
CA ASP A 47 -8.05 3.02 -25.00
C ASP A 47 -8.01 2.85 -26.52
N GLY A 48 -7.24 1.86 -26.99
CA GLY A 48 -7.05 1.60 -28.43
C GLY A 48 -6.07 2.55 -29.14
N SER A 49 -5.44 3.48 -28.41
CA SER A 49 -4.33 4.31 -28.90
C SER A 49 -3.03 3.91 -28.21
N GLU A 50 -1.95 3.76 -28.99
CA GLU A 50 -0.61 3.53 -28.44
C GLU A 50 0.09 4.83 -28.00
N GLN A 51 -0.41 5.99 -28.46
CA GLN A 51 0.18 7.28 -28.13
C GLN A 51 -0.56 7.97 -26.98
N PRO A 52 0.15 8.34 -25.89
CA PRO A 52 -0.43 9.17 -24.84
C PRO A 52 -0.79 10.57 -25.35
N VAL A 53 -1.92 11.09 -24.90
CA VAL A 53 -2.37 12.45 -25.21
C VAL A 53 -2.24 13.36 -23.99
N PRO A 54 -1.94 14.66 -24.17
CA PRO A 54 -2.00 15.63 -23.09
C PRO A 54 -3.41 15.76 -22.54
N VAL A 55 -3.53 15.72 -21.20
CA VAL A 55 -4.79 15.86 -20.49
C VAL A 55 -4.70 16.95 -19.42
N LYS A 56 -5.82 17.63 -19.17
CA LYS A 56 -6.04 18.38 -17.93
C LYS A 56 -6.62 17.43 -16.88
N VAL A 57 -6.22 17.58 -15.62
CA VAL A 57 -6.79 16.81 -14.52
C VAL A 57 -7.71 17.73 -13.73
N SER A 58 -9.00 17.38 -13.66
CA SER A 58 -9.95 18.16 -12.88
C SER A 58 -9.51 18.20 -11.41
N GLY A 59 -9.56 19.37 -10.78
CA GLY A 59 -9.22 19.52 -9.36
C GLY A 59 -10.15 18.72 -8.44
N ALA A 60 -11.33 18.32 -8.92
CA ALA A 60 -12.25 17.43 -8.20
C ALA A 60 -11.88 15.95 -8.34
N THR A 61 -10.93 15.60 -9.22
CA THR A 61 -10.49 14.22 -9.47
C THR A 61 -9.11 13.97 -8.87
N ASP A 62 -8.99 12.91 -8.08
CA ASP A 62 -7.69 12.44 -7.58
C ASP A 62 -7.14 11.30 -8.44
N ALA A 63 -7.05 11.53 -9.76
CA ALA A 63 -6.51 10.55 -10.70
C ALA A 63 -4.99 10.45 -10.61
N ARG A 64 -4.44 9.24 -10.68
CA ARG A 64 -3.01 8.94 -10.54
C ARG A 64 -2.48 8.24 -11.76
N GLU A 65 -1.16 8.32 -11.93
CA GLU A 65 -0.47 7.46 -12.87
C GLU A 65 -0.84 6.00 -12.60
N GLY A 66 -1.24 5.28 -13.64
CA GLY A 66 -1.77 3.93 -13.55
C GLY A 66 -3.28 3.83 -13.40
N ASP A 67 -4.00 4.87 -12.96
CA ASP A 67 -5.45 4.83 -12.81
C ASP A 67 -6.15 4.70 -14.17
N ARG A 68 -7.24 3.93 -14.22
CA ARG A 68 -8.22 4.02 -15.30
C ARG A 68 -9.00 5.30 -15.11
N VAL A 69 -9.00 6.15 -16.12
CA VAL A 69 -9.65 7.45 -16.09
C VAL A 69 -10.73 7.56 -17.15
N SER A 70 -11.76 8.35 -16.82
CA SER A 70 -12.74 8.83 -17.78
C SER A 70 -12.27 10.18 -18.33
N LEU A 71 -12.17 10.26 -19.66
CA LEU A 71 -11.72 11.44 -20.38
C LEU A 71 -12.90 12.04 -21.15
N ILE A 72 -13.05 13.36 -21.06
CA ILE A 72 -13.96 14.12 -21.92
C ILE A 72 -13.19 15.18 -22.69
N ARG A 73 -13.65 15.53 -23.89
CA ARG A 73 -13.02 16.56 -24.70
C ARG A 73 -13.64 17.93 -24.42
N THR A 74 -12.90 18.83 -23.78
CA THR A 74 -13.33 20.20 -23.49
C THR A 74 -12.58 21.18 -24.38
N GLY A 75 -13.23 21.65 -25.45
CA GLY A 75 -12.58 22.48 -26.47
C GLY A 75 -11.47 21.71 -27.18
N GLY A 76 -10.25 22.26 -27.18
CA GLY A 76 -9.08 21.66 -27.82
C GLY A 76 -8.36 20.58 -26.99
N TYR A 77 -8.77 20.31 -25.75
CA TYR A 77 -8.02 19.48 -24.81
C TYR A 77 -8.88 18.33 -24.26
N TRP A 78 -8.22 17.22 -23.92
CA TRP A 78 -8.81 16.17 -23.09
C TRP A 78 -8.74 16.55 -21.61
N THR A 79 -9.79 16.21 -20.87
CA THR A 79 -9.89 16.47 -19.43
C THR A 79 -10.29 15.19 -18.71
N VAL A 80 -9.51 14.81 -17.69
CA VAL A 80 -9.85 13.75 -16.75
C VAL A 80 -10.96 14.24 -15.83
N VAL A 81 -12.10 13.56 -15.85
CA VAL A 81 -13.29 13.92 -15.05
C VAL A 81 -13.72 12.85 -14.06
N GLY A 82 -13.07 11.68 -14.09
CA GLY A 82 -13.28 10.65 -13.08
C GLY A 82 -12.20 9.59 -13.12
N VAL A 83 -12.04 8.90 -11.99
CA VAL A 83 -11.29 7.65 -11.90
C VAL A 83 -12.31 6.51 -12.00
N LEU A 84 -12.19 5.69 -13.03
CA LEU A 84 -13.08 4.54 -13.27
C LEU A 84 -12.65 3.34 -12.41
N SER A 85 -11.34 3.16 -12.25
CA SER A 85 -10.76 2.25 -11.27
C SER A 85 -9.40 2.79 -10.85
N MET A 86 -9.15 2.85 -9.55
CA MET A 86 -7.80 3.14 -9.06
C MET A 86 -6.88 2.04 -9.56
N GLY A 87 -5.67 2.39 -10.02
CA GLY A 87 -4.61 1.43 -10.18
C GLY A 87 -4.39 0.74 -8.83
N GLY A 88 -4.36 -0.59 -8.80
CA GLY A 88 -4.16 -1.34 -7.56
C GLY A 88 -2.95 -0.77 -6.81
N MET A 89 -3.12 -0.51 -5.51
CA MET A 89 -2.09 0.17 -4.72
C MET A 89 -1.06 -0.83 -4.20
N GLY A 90 -0.32 -1.47 -5.10
CA GLY A 90 0.80 -2.35 -4.72
C GLY A 90 0.43 -3.47 -3.74
N GLU A 91 -0.82 -3.94 -3.79
CA GLU A 91 -1.40 -4.86 -2.81
C GLU A 91 -0.82 -6.27 -2.96
N ALA A 92 -0.50 -6.91 -1.84
CA ALA A 92 -0.07 -8.29 -1.80
C ALA A 92 -0.59 -8.98 -0.54
N SER A 93 -0.92 -10.27 -0.67
CA SER A 93 -1.31 -11.10 0.47
C SER A 93 -0.71 -12.49 0.35
N THR A 94 -0.17 -12.98 1.45
CA THR A 94 0.29 -14.37 1.58
C THR A 94 -0.35 -14.99 2.82
N ARG A 95 -0.90 -16.19 2.67
CA ARG A 95 -1.49 -16.96 3.77
C ARG A 95 -1.15 -18.42 3.63
N GLY A 96 -0.99 -19.11 4.76
CA GLY A 96 -0.65 -20.53 4.75
C GLY A 96 -0.48 -21.10 6.15
N ALA A 97 -0.07 -22.37 6.20
CA ALA A 97 0.46 -22.99 7.41
C ALA A 97 1.98 -22.78 7.46
N ALA A 98 2.58 -22.82 8.65
CA ALA A 98 4.03 -22.83 8.77
C ALA A 98 4.62 -24.07 8.07
N SER A 99 5.76 -23.91 7.42
CA SER A 99 6.42 -24.97 6.65
C SER A 99 7.19 -25.99 7.50
N GLY A 100 7.36 -25.70 8.79
CA GLY A 100 8.11 -26.51 9.75
C GLY A 100 7.88 -25.99 11.16
N SER A 101 8.83 -26.27 12.06
CA SER A 101 8.82 -25.75 13.42
C SER A 101 10.01 -24.83 13.67
N ASP A 102 9.77 -23.75 14.39
CA ASP A 102 10.79 -22.82 14.87
C ASP A 102 10.48 -22.35 16.29
N THR A 103 11.52 -21.94 17.03
CA THR A 103 11.40 -21.59 18.44
C THR A 103 12.18 -20.34 18.79
N LYS A 104 11.67 -19.55 19.75
CA LYS A 104 12.31 -18.31 20.21
C LYS A 104 12.27 -18.16 21.73
N SER A 105 13.43 -17.93 22.33
CA SER A 105 13.59 -17.86 23.80
C SER A 105 14.33 -16.61 24.29
N ASP A 106 14.77 -15.71 23.43
CA ASP A 106 15.44 -14.46 23.83
C ASP A 106 14.66 -13.22 23.38
N ALA A 107 15.17 -12.05 23.78
CA ALA A 107 14.56 -10.75 23.54
C ALA A 107 15.07 -10.03 22.28
N ALA A 108 15.94 -10.67 21.49
CA ALA A 108 16.37 -10.16 20.20
C ALA A 108 15.35 -10.55 19.13
N TYR A 109 15.13 -9.66 18.16
CA TYR A 109 14.31 -10.01 17.01
C TYR A 109 15.08 -10.92 16.07
N GLU A 110 14.42 -11.96 15.57
CA GLU A 110 14.91 -12.83 14.51
C GLU A 110 13.84 -13.01 13.45
N ASP A 111 14.26 -13.36 12.24
CA ASP A 111 13.34 -13.78 11.19
C ASP A 111 12.62 -15.05 11.63
N LEU A 112 11.37 -15.19 11.21
CA LEU A 112 10.59 -16.42 11.37
C LEU A 112 10.65 -17.21 10.04
N PRO A 113 11.68 -18.06 9.80
CA PRO A 113 11.94 -18.72 8.52
C PRO A 113 10.85 -19.72 8.10
N VAL A 114 10.03 -20.19 9.04
CA VAL A 114 8.94 -21.14 8.76
C VAL A 114 7.70 -20.46 8.16
N VAL A 115 7.69 -19.12 8.07
CA VAL A 115 6.64 -18.34 7.39
C VAL A 115 7.16 -17.80 6.07
N ALA A 116 6.37 -17.92 5.02
CA ALA A 116 6.74 -17.46 3.68
C ALA A 116 6.92 -15.93 3.61
N VAL A 117 7.93 -15.50 2.85
CA VAL A 117 8.16 -14.09 2.52
C VAL A 117 7.08 -13.60 1.56
N THR A 118 6.54 -12.40 1.81
CA THR A 118 5.54 -11.77 0.94
C THR A 118 6.19 -10.73 0.05
N ALA A 119 6.23 -10.97 -1.25
CA ALA A 119 6.70 -9.98 -2.23
C ALA A 119 5.58 -8.99 -2.59
N PHE A 120 5.93 -7.72 -2.76
CA PHE A 120 5.01 -6.68 -3.21
C PHE A 120 5.75 -5.59 -3.98
N ARG A 121 5.03 -4.77 -4.75
CA ARG A 121 5.61 -3.65 -5.49
C ARG A 121 5.00 -2.35 -5.01
N LYS A 122 5.84 -1.42 -4.57
CA LYS A 122 5.41 -0.05 -4.27
C LYS A 122 5.50 0.80 -5.52
N LEU A 123 4.39 1.45 -5.88
CA LEU A 123 4.27 2.20 -7.12
C LEU A 123 4.60 3.67 -6.94
N HIS A 124 4.25 4.29 -5.81
CA HIS A 124 4.36 5.74 -5.65
C HIS A 124 5.24 6.15 -4.47
N ALA A 125 6.04 7.21 -4.66
CA ALA A 125 6.96 7.70 -3.63
C ALA A 125 6.24 8.43 -2.47
N ALA A 126 5.09 9.06 -2.75
CA ALA A 126 4.37 9.90 -1.78
C ALA A 126 3.40 9.14 -0.86
N THR A 127 3.22 7.84 -1.08
CA THR A 127 2.31 6.96 -0.33
C THR A 127 3.06 6.24 0.80
N ALA A 128 2.32 5.70 1.76
CA ALA A 128 2.84 4.82 2.80
C ALA A 128 2.57 3.35 2.43
N VAL A 129 3.17 2.41 3.15
CA VAL A 129 2.85 0.98 3.05
C VAL A 129 2.27 0.54 4.39
N ARG A 130 1.08 -0.03 4.40
CA ARG A 130 0.54 -0.74 5.56
C ARG A 130 0.96 -2.20 5.46
N VAL A 131 1.54 -2.73 6.52
CA VAL A 131 1.81 -4.16 6.66
C VAL A 131 1.01 -4.66 7.85
N ALA A 132 0.10 -5.60 7.62
CA ALA A 132 -0.61 -6.31 8.66
C ALA A 132 -0.17 -7.77 8.66
N VAL A 133 0.10 -8.31 9.85
CA VAL A 133 0.49 -9.71 10.00
C VAL A 133 -0.32 -10.37 11.10
N GLN A 134 -0.55 -11.65 10.92
CA GLN A 134 -1.08 -12.55 11.93
C GLN A 134 -0.32 -13.86 11.86
N VAL A 135 0.13 -14.38 13.00
CA VAL A 135 0.78 -15.68 13.13
C VAL A 135 0.18 -16.39 14.34
N SER A 136 -0.26 -17.63 14.15
CA SER A 136 -0.60 -18.50 15.27
C SER A 136 0.69 -19.05 15.87
N MET A 137 0.80 -19.07 17.18
CA MET A 137 1.96 -19.63 17.89
C MET A 137 1.53 -20.02 19.30
N TYR A 138 2.39 -20.72 20.03
CA TYR A 138 2.19 -21.00 21.45
C TYR A 138 3.45 -20.71 22.27
N SER A 139 3.33 -20.80 23.60
CA SER A 139 4.48 -20.78 24.49
C SER A 139 4.53 -22.03 25.37
N THR A 140 5.72 -22.55 25.63
CA THR A 140 5.91 -23.72 26.52
C THR A 140 5.64 -23.43 28.01
N ALA A 141 5.48 -22.16 28.39
CA ALA A 141 5.12 -21.76 29.74
C ALA A 141 4.08 -20.64 29.73
N ALA A 142 3.23 -20.61 30.77
CA ALA A 142 2.33 -19.50 31.04
C ALA A 142 3.10 -18.19 31.30
N THR A 143 2.36 -17.07 31.25
CA THR A 143 2.82 -15.69 31.46
C THR A 143 3.99 -15.25 30.57
N THR A 144 4.13 -15.88 29.40
CA THR A 144 5.14 -15.51 28.40
C THR A 144 4.58 -14.48 27.43
N LYS A 145 5.36 -13.44 27.11
CA LYS A 145 4.95 -12.40 26.15
C LYS A 145 5.72 -12.52 24.84
N ALA A 146 4.99 -12.52 23.73
CA ALA A 146 5.54 -12.44 22.38
C ALA A 146 5.37 -11.04 21.79
N MET A 147 6.29 -10.68 20.89
CA MET A 147 6.15 -9.55 19.98
C MET A 147 6.38 -10.03 18.55
N LEU A 148 5.56 -9.51 17.64
CA LEU A 148 5.84 -9.58 16.22
C LEU A 148 6.48 -8.27 15.75
N GLY A 149 7.23 -8.38 14.68
CA GLY A 149 7.73 -7.27 13.88
C GLY A 149 7.84 -7.69 12.43
N VAL A 150 8.28 -6.78 11.57
CA VAL A 150 8.58 -7.11 10.18
C VAL A 150 9.89 -6.48 9.75
N ARG A 151 10.55 -7.11 8.77
CA ARG A 151 11.65 -6.53 8.01
C ARG A 151 11.22 -6.40 6.56
N ILE A 152 11.43 -5.21 5.99
CA ILE A 152 11.12 -4.90 4.60
C ILE A 152 12.43 -4.71 3.85
N THR A 153 12.70 -5.60 2.90
CA THR A 153 13.89 -5.51 2.03
C THR A 153 13.48 -5.47 0.58
N GLY A 154 14.32 -4.92 -0.30
CA GLY A 154 13.98 -4.87 -1.72
C GLY A 154 14.98 -4.11 -2.57
N THR A 155 14.51 -3.70 -3.75
CA THR A 155 15.27 -2.94 -4.73
C THR A 155 14.47 -1.71 -5.15
N VAL A 156 15.12 -0.55 -5.09
CA VAL A 156 14.52 0.73 -5.47
C VAL A 156 14.45 0.83 -6.99
N ALA A 157 13.28 1.16 -7.54
CA ALA A 157 13.05 1.17 -8.98
C ALA A 157 13.83 2.28 -9.71
N THR A 158 14.12 3.40 -9.05
CA THR A 158 14.75 4.57 -9.68
C THR A 158 16.24 4.42 -9.92
N ASP A 159 16.96 3.71 -9.03
CA ASP A 159 18.43 3.63 -9.05
C ASP A 159 18.97 2.21 -8.86
N GLY A 160 18.10 1.21 -8.65
CA GLY A 160 18.50 -0.18 -8.43
C GLY A 160 19.20 -0.42 -7.09
N SER A 161 19.22 0.57 -6.19
CA SER A 161 19.85 0.43 -4.87
C SER A 161 19.07 -0.57 -4.01
N ALA A 162 19.80 -1.24 -3.11
CA ALA A 162 19.19 -2.11 -2.11
C ALA A 162 18.45 -1.26 -1.08
N TYR A 163 17.26 -1.68 -0.73
CA TYR A 163 16.49 -1.14 0.37
C TYR A 163 16.43 -2.14 1.52
N ASP A 164 16.65 -1.66 2.73
CA ASP A 164 16.42 -2.41 3.96
C ASP A 164 15.84 -1.44 4.98
N SER A 165 14.68 -1.77 5.55
CA SER A 165 14.08 -1.02 6.66
C SER A 165 14.97 -1.01 7.92
N GLY A 166 16.00 -1.86 7.98
CA GLY A 166 16.85 -2.05 9.15
C GLY A 166 16.28 -3.09 10.12
N ASP A 167 16.46 -2.87 11.42
CA ASP A 167 16.19 -3.89 12.43
C ASP A 167 14.74 -4.35 12.45
N VAL A 168 13.75 -3.52 12.83
CA VAL A 168 12.35 -3.97 12.88
C VAL A 168 11.39 -2.78 12.87
N ASP A 169 10.40 -2.80 11.98
CA ASP A 169 9.19 -2.03 12.22
C ASP A 169 8.31 -2.80 13.23
N VAL A 170 8.33 -2.33 14.47
CA VAL A 170 7.72 -3.03 15.61
C VAL A 170 6.20 -2.93 15.51
N LEU A 171 5.52 -4.08 15.54
CA LEU A 171 4.07 -4.08 15.62
C LEU A 171 3.66 -3.66 17.03
N PRO A 172 2.69 -2.74 17.18
CA PRO A 172 2.41 -2.08 18.47
C PRO A 172 1.81 -3.01 19.53
N THR A 173 1.56 -4.29 19.21
CA THR A 173 0.84 -5.22 20.09
C THR A 173 1.75 -6.37 20.52
N ALA A 174 1.99 -6.46 21.82
CA ALA A 174 2.53 -7.67 22.45
C ALA A 174 1.37 -8.60 22.84
N TYR A 175 1.56 -9.91 22.69
CA TYR A 175 0.59 -10.91 23.12
C TYR A 175 1.07 -11.64 24.38
N LEU A 176 0.18 -11.85 25.35
CA LEU A 176 0.46 -12.57 26.59
C LEU A 176 -0.18 -13.97 26.53
N PHE A 177 0.66 -15.01 26.56
CA PHE A 177 0.22 -16.39 26.73
C PHE A 177 -0.09 -16.66 28.20
N ASN A 178 -1.36 -16.89 28.54
CA ASN A 178 -1.80 -17.16 29.91
C ASN A 178 -1.69 -18.64 30.31
N ALA A 179 -1.54 -19.54 29.33
CA ALA A 179 -1.40 -20.97 29.51
C ALA A 179 -0.24 -21.51 28.66
N ALA A 180 0.38 -22.59 29.11
CA ALA A 180 1.38 -23.32 28.33
C ALA A 180 0.69 -24.10 27.21
N ASN A 181 1.34 -24.16 26.04
CA ASN A 181 0.94 -24.93 24.85
C ASN A 181 -0.44 -24.56 24.27
N ASP A 182 -0.94 -23.36 24.58
CA ASP A 182 -2.18 -22.84 24.02
C ASP A 182 -1.86 -22.04 22.74
N HIS A 183 -2.27 -22.59 21.58
CA HIS A 183 -2.05 -21.96 20.28
C HIS A 183 -2.99 -20.78 20.10
N ARG A 184 -2.41 -19.60 19.88
CA ARG A 184 -3.17 -18.34 19.78
C ARG A 184 -2.69 -17.48 18.63
N PRO A 185 -3.60 -16.77 17.93
CA PRO A 185 -3.20 -15.80 16.93
C PRO A 185 -2.60 -14.57 17.62
N VAL A 186 -1.38 -14.23 17.20
CA VAL A 186 -0.71 -12.96 17.51
C VAL A 186 -0.78 -12.11 16.24
N ALA A 187 -1.32 -10.90 16.35
CA ALA A 187 -1.52 -10.03 15.19
C ALA A 187 -1.11 -8.59 15.48
N GLY A 188 -0.80 -7.86 14.42
CA GLY A 188 -0.52 -6.43 14.48
C GLY A 188 -0.45 -5.82 13.09
N ALA A 189 -0.46 -4.49 13.03
CA ALA A 189 -0.22 -3.76 11.79
C ALA A 189 0.68 -2.55 12.03
N ILE A 190 1.47 -2.20 11.03
CA ILE A 190 2.32 -1.02 10.98
C ILE A 190 2.03 -0.21 9.73
N ARG A 191 2.44 1.05 9.76
CA ARG A 191 2.46 1.94 8.61
C ARG A 191 3.89 2.42 8.39
N HIS A 192 4.49 2.01 7.29
CA HIS A 192 5.82 2.42 6.88
C HIS A 192 5.77 3.58 5.90
N VAL A 193 6.60 4.61 6.11
CA VAL A 193 6.60 5.86 5.32
C VAL A 193 7.99 6.15 4.77
N GLY A 194 8.06 6.92 3.69
CA GLY A 194 9.35 7.31 3.10
C GLY A 194 10.03 6.22 2.29
N MET A 195 9.36 5.10 2.03
CA MET A 195 9.82 4.11 1.05
C MET A 195 9.74 4.71 -0.38
N PRO A 196 10.80 4.61 -1.20
CA PRO A 196 10.71 4.95 -2.62
C PRO A 196 9.91 3.90 -3.40
N PRO A 197 9.52 4.15 -4.66
CA PRO A 197 8.96 3.12 -5.53
C PRO A 197 9.99 2.00 -5.79
N GLY A 198 9.53 0.76 -5.87
CA GLY A 198 10.43 -0.40 -5.95
C GLY A 198 9.72 -1.73 -5.79
N ASP A 199 10.48 -2.81 -5.96
CA ASP A 199 10.04 -4.17 -5.70
C ASP A 199 10.60 -4.59 -4.33
N TYR A 200 9.72 -5.05 -3.45
CA TYR A 200 9.99 -5.27 -2.03
C TYR A 200 9.51 -6.63 -1.57
N SER A 201 9.96 -7.02 -0.39
CA SER A 201 9.56 -8.23 0.30
C SER A 201 9.40 -7.96 1.79
N VAL A 202 8.45 -8.65 2.41
CA VAL A 202 8.14 -8.58 3.85
C VAL A 202 8.45 -9.93 4.48
N GLN A 203 9.33 -9.91 5.48
CA GLN A 203 9.64 -11.05 6.34
C GLN A 203 9.09 -10.78 7.75
N ILE A 204 8.32 -11.73 8.30
CA ILE A 204 7.90 -11.66 9.71
C ILE A 204 9.11 -11.89 10.61
N ARG A 205 9.25 -11.05 11.63
CA ARG A 205 10.20 -11.19 12.72
C ARG A 205 9.46 -11.36 14.05
N TRP A 206 10.11 -12.00 15.00
CA TRP A 206 9.52 -12.28 16.31
C TRP A 206 10.54 -12.26 17.43
N LYS A 207 10.07 -12.04 18.65
CA LYS A 207 10.88 -12.13 19.87
C LYS A 207 10.04 -12.46 21.09
N ARG A 208 10.70 -12.93 22.14
CA ARG A 208 10.12 -13.07 23.47
C ARG A 208 10.45 -11.85 24.33
N ILE A 209 9.44 -11.09 24.73
CA ILE A 209 9.66 -9.86 25.51
C ILE A 209 9.84 -10.16 27.00
N SER A 210 9.11 -11.16 27.52
CA SER A 210 9.15 -11.53 28.94
C SER A 210 8.65 -12.95 29.17
N GLY A 211 8.80 -13.45 30.40
CA GLY A 211 8.39 -14.79 30.84
C GLY A 211 9.57 -15.76 30.86
N SER A 212 9.28 -17.06 31.02
CA SER A 212 10.28 -18.14 30.99
C SER A 212 10.02 -19.17 29.88
N GLY A 213 8.85 -19.12 29.23
CA GLY A 213 8.51 -20.04 28.15
C GLY A 213 9.30 -19.77 26.88
N THR A 214 9.34 -20.78 26.02
CA THR A 214 9.84 -20.70 24.65
C THR A 214 8.65 -20.48 23.73
N LEU A 215 8.70 -19.46 22.89
CA LEU A 215 7.70 -19.26 21.83
C LEU A 215 7.94 -20.30 20.74
N THR A 216 6.88 -20.89 20.20
CA THR A 216 6.98 -21.92 19.16
C THR A 216 5.92 -21.68 18.10
N VAL A 217 6.34 -21.78 16.83
CA VAL A 217 5.46 -21.90 15.66
C VAL A 217 5.71 -23.29 15.09
N ASP A 218 4.66 -24.04 14.77
CA ASP A 218 4.76 -25.36 14.15
C ASP A 218 3.78 -25.56 12.99
N THR A 219 3.74 -26.77 12.41
CA THR A 219 2.89 -27.06 11.23
C THR A 219 1.39 -27.02 11.51
N ASN A 220 0.94 -26.92 12.76
CA ASN A 220 -0.46 -26.68 13.12
C ASN A 220 -0.81 -25.18 13.14
N ASP A 221 0.20 -24.31 13.08
CA ASP A 221 0.02 -22.88 13.11
C ASP A 221 -0.16 -22.27 11.72
N GLY A 222 -1.10 -21.32 11.62
CA GLY A 222 -1.36 -20.56 10.40
C GLY A 222 -0.83 -19.13 10.47
N PHE A 223 -0.55 -18.56 9.31
CA PHE A 223 -0.17 -17.16 9.15
C PHE A 223 -0.95 -16.44 8.05
N LEU A 224 -0.98 -15.12 8.15
CA LEU A 224 -1.46 -14.17 7.15
C LEU A 224 -0.53 -12.95 7.16
N VAL A 225 -0.11 -12.51 5.98
CA VAL A 225 0.57 -11.23 5.75
C VAL A 225 -0.21 -10.49 4.69
N GLU A 226 -0.58 -9.25 4.97
CA GLU A 226 -1.23 -8.34 4.05
C GLU A 226 -0.38 -7.08 3.92
N VAL A 227 -0.14 -6.65 2.70
CA VAL A 227 0.61 -5.45 2.36
C VAL A 227 -0.23 -4.60 1.44
N ASP A 228 -0.49 -3.36 1.85
CA ASP A 228 -1.24 -2.39 1.06
C ASP A 228 -0.44 -1.09 0.95
N GLU A 229 -0.25 -0.57 -0.27
CA GLU A 229 0.17 0.81 -0.41
C GLU A 229 -1.02 1.73 -0.11
N ILE A 230 -0.85 2.70 0.79
CA ILE A 230 -1.93 3.57 1.27
C ILE A 230 -1.57 5.04 1.14
N ARG A 231 -2.58 5.91 1.08
CA ARG A 231 -2.36 7.36 1.08
C ARG A 231 -1.68 7.78 2.38
N ARG A 232 -0.77 8.75 2.29
CA ARG A 232 -0.27 9.41 3.50
C ARG A 232 -1.41 10.27 4.05
N GLN A 233 -2.11 9.80 5.08
CA GLN A 233 -2.95 10.70 5.88
C GLN A 233 -2.00 11.73 6.50
N GLY A 234 -2.24 13.00 6.16
CA GLY A 234 -1.54 14.17 6.70
C GLY A 234 -2.02 14.54 8.09
#